data_AF-A0A932A704-F1
#
_entry.id   AF-A0A932A704-F1
#
_cell.length_a   1.000
_cell.length_b   1.000
_cell.length_c   1.000
_cell.angle_alpha   90.00
_cell.angle_beta   90.00
_cell.angle_gamma   90.00
#
_symmetry.space_group_name_H-M   'P 1'
#
loop_
_entity.id
_entity.type
_entity.pdbx_description
1 polymer ?
#
loop_
_entity_poly.entity_id
_entity_poly.type
_entity_poly.pdbx_seq_one_letter_code
_entity_poly.pdbx_strand_id
1 'polypeptide(L)'
;MAETFCAECTAASSDHSPGNISTVNGVGRQFYGAAEECPQCGSVVRTLWFTLIDVPIYPMGSYRYKSAEGKMKKGFDAWLSPKPRFWARKTALHGKQVLTTFAIGLGMVALLGGAYYVYVTFIKTR
;
A
#
# COMPACT_ATOMS: atom_id res chain seq x y z
N MET A 1 20.49 -12.60 18.76
CA MET A 1 19.23 -11.90 18.42
C MET A 1 18.82 -12.38 17.05
N ALA A 2 17.61 -12.93 16.86
CA ALA A 2 17.18 -13.36 15.53
C ALA A 2 17.05 -12.12 14.63
N GLU A 3 17.78 -12.07 13.52
CA GLU A 3 17.66 -10.97 12.57
C GLU A 3 16.23 -10.93 12.00
N THR A 4 15.61 -9.74 12.03
CA THR A 4 14.25 -9.56 11.49
C THR A 4 14.17 -9.87 10.00
N PHE A 5 15.23 -9.60 9.25
CA PHE A 5 15.36 -9.84 7.81
C PHE A 5 16.53 -10.79 7.55
N CYS A 6 16.47 -11.59 6.47
CA CYS A 6 17.61 -12.41 6.06
C CYS A 6 18.72 -11.57 5.44
N ALA A 7 19.94 -12.12 5.36
CA ALA A 7 21.11 -11.46 4.80
C ALA A 7 20.88 -10.86 3.40
N GLU A 8 20.16 -11.58 2.53
CA GLU A 8 19.82 -11.11 1.18
C GLU A 8 18.91 -9.86 1.21
N CYS A 9 17.83 -9.89 2.00
CA CYS A 9 16.94 -8.75 2.15
C CYS A 9 17.66 -7.55 2.77
N THR A 10 18.57 -7.80 3.71
CA THR A 10 19.41 -6.78 4.33
C THR A 10 20.40 -6.17 3.33
N ALA A 11 21.00 -6.96 2.44
CA ALA A 11 21.91 -6.48 1.41
C ALA A 11 21.19 -5.68 0.31
N ALA A 12 19.96 -6.06 -0.05
CA ALA A 12 19.16 -5.40 -1.07
C ALA A 12 18.38 -4.16 -0.57
N SER A 13 18.53 -3.78 0.71
CA SER A 13 17.79 -2.66 1.30
C SER A 13 18.62 -1.86 2.30
N SER A 14 18.39 -0.56 2.34
CA SER A 14 19.00 0.32 3.34
C SER A 14 18.26 0.24 4.68
N ASP A 15 18.95 0.54 5.77
CA ASP A 15 18.42 0.64 7.13
C ASP A 15 17.46 1.83 7.35
N HIS A 16 17.31 2.70 6.35
CA HIS A 16 16.43 3.85 6.41
C HIS A 16 14.96 3.43 6.61
N SER A 17 14.39 3.90 7.72
CA SER A 17 12.98 3.64 8.07
C SER A 17 12.04 4.66 7.41
N PRO A 18 10.75 4.31 7.20
CA PRO A 18 9.73 5.21 6.63
C PRO A 18 9.30 6.37 7.56
N GLY A 19 9.83 6.44 8.79
CA GLY A 19 9.35 7.36 9.82
C GLY A 19 7.97 6.99 10.38
N ASN A 20 7.27 7.96 10.98
CA ASN A 20 5.94 7.75 11.55
C ASN A 20 4.91 7.44 10.46
N ILE A 21 4.11 6.38 10.61
CA ILE A 21 3.08 6.01 9.62
C ILE A 21 1.75 6.02 10.34
N SER A 22 0.92 6.99 9.98
CA SER A 22 -0.39 7.17 10.55
C SER A 22 -1.32 7.83 9.54
N THR A 23 -2.60 7.57 9.72
CA THR A 23 -3.69 8.16 8.96
C THR A 23 -4.79 8.59 9.93
N VAL A 24 -5.42 9.73 9.64
CA VAL A 24 -6.64 10.19 10.32
C VAL A 24 -7.71 10.31 9.25
N ASN A 25 -8.79 9.54 9.35
CA ASN A 25 -9.86 9.46 8.33
C ASN A 25 -9.32 9.21 6.91
N GLY A 26 -8.34 8.30 6.80
CA GLY A 26 -7.70 7.95 5.53
C GLY A 26 -6.76 9.02 4.95
N VAL A 27 -6.57 10.15 5.63
CA VAL A 27 -5.60 11.18 5.27
C VAL A 27 -4.30 10.93 6.02
N GLY A 28 -3.18 10.79 5.31
CA GLY A 28 -1.87 10.61 5.93
C GLY A 28 -0.95 9.69 5.15
N ARG A 29 -0.19 8.86 5.85
CA ARG A 29 0.82 7.96 5.26
C ARG A 29 0.42 6.52 5.47
N GLN A 30 0.40 5.75 4.40
CA GLN A 30 -0.06 4.36 4.45
C GLN A 30 0.63 3.47 3.42
N PHE A 31 0.97 2.24 3.84
CA PHE A 31 1.47 1.21 2.94
C PHE A 31 0.35 0.56 2.12
N TYR A 32 0.58 0.41 0.82
CA TYR A 32 -0.29 -0.34 -0.10
C TYR A 32 0.49 -1.36 -0.92
N GLY A 33 -0.25 -2.39 -1.35
CA GLY A 33 0.24 -3.50 -2.15
C GLY A 33 1.21 -4.42 -1.40
N ALA A 34 1.55 -5.53 -2.04
CA ALA A 34 2.59 -6.46 -1.61
C ALA A 34 3.18 -7.11 -2.84
N ALA A 35 4.50 -7.11 -2.94
CA ALA A 35 5.26 -7.73 -4.02
C ALA A 35 6.51 -8.44 -3.45
N GLU A 36 7.14 -9.29 -4.26
CA GLU A 36 8.42 -9.93 -3.94
C GLU A 36 8.48 -10.53 -2.52
N GLU A 37 7.58 -11.48 -2.24
CA GLU A 37 7.62 -12.20 -0.97
C GLU A 37 8.91 -13.01 -0.88
N CYS A 38 9.70 -12.74 0.16
CA CYS A 38 10.95 -13.43 0.41
C CYS A 38 10.68 -14.80 1.05
N PRO A 39 11.12 -15.91 0.44
CA PRO A 39 10.87 -17.24 0.98
C PRO A 39 11.64 -17.54 2.27
N GLN A 40 12.73 -16.81 2.55
CA GLN A 40 13.57 -17.03 3.73
C GLN A 40 13.04 -16.35 4.99
N CYS A 41 12.62 -15.09 4.88
CA CYS A 41 12.23 -14.28 6.03
C CYS A 41 10.76 -13.83 6.01
N GLY A 42 10.01 -14.14 4.95
CA GLY A 42 8.58 -13.78 4.79
C GLY A 42 8.32 -12.29 4.62
N SER A 43 9.35 -11.48 4.35
CA SER A 43 9.18 -10.05 4.11
C SER A 43 8.66 -9.79 2.69
N VAL A 44 7.96 -8.67 2.49
CA VAL A 44 7.39 -8.26 1.20
C VAL A 44 7.77 -6.82 0.88
N VAL A 45 7.81 -6.43 -0.40
CA VAL A 45 7.93 -5.02 -0.79
C VAL A 45 6.57 -4.36 -0.77
N ARG A 46 6.50 -3.20 -0.12
CA ARG A 46 5.33 -2.33 -0.11
C ARG A 46 5.70 -0.91 -0.47
N THR A 47 4.81 -0.23 -1.18
CA THR A 47 4.97 1.20 -1.45
C THR A 47 4.25 1.99 -0.37
N LEU A 48 4.96 2.94 0.23
CA LEU A 48 4.41 3.94 1.11
C LEU A 48 3.78 5.03 0.25
N TRP A 49 2.53 5.36 0.55
CA TRP A 49 1.78 6.40 -0.14
C TRP A 49 1.38 7.48 0.85
N PHE A 50 1.33 8.70 0.34
CA PHE A 50 0.46 9.72 0.91
C PHE A 50 -0.95 9.50 0.39
N THR A 51 -1.91 9.40 1.30
CA THR A 51 -3.32 9.13 1.00
C THR A 51 -4.22 10.30 1.34
N LEU A 52 -5.29 10.44 0.56
CA LEU A 52 -6.44 11.28 0.86
C LEU A 52 -7.68 10.40 0.83
N ILE A 53 -8.41 10.30 1.94
CA ILE A 53 -9.60 9.44 2.08
C ILE A 53 -9.31 8.01 1.61
N ASP A 54 -8.19 7.43 2.11
CA ASP A 54 -7.68 6.10 1.75
C ASP A 54 -7.33 5.89 0.26
N VAL A 55 -7.40 6.94 -0.56
CA VAL A 55 -6.96 6.92 -1.96
C VAL A 55 -5.47 7.27 -2.03
N PRO A 56 -4.61 6.40 -2.57
CA PRO A 56 -3.18 6.68 -2.75
C PRO A 56 -2.97 7.76 -3.82
N ILE A 57 -2.42 8.91 -3.41
CA ILE A 57 -2.21 10.08 -4.29
C ILE A 57 -0.76 10.18 -4.74
N TYR A 58 0.18 10.09 -3.80
CA TYR A 58 1.59 10.29 -4.08
C TYR A 58 2.46 9.16 -3.52
N PRO A 59 3.24 8.45 -4.34
CA PRO A 59 4.14 7.39 -3.88
C PRO A 59 5.37 8.02 -3.22
N MET A 60 5.57 7.76 -1.93
CA MET A 60 6.68 8.31 -1.14
C MET A 60 7.94 7.43 -1.21
N GLY A 61 7.79 6.15 -1.55
CA GLY A 61 8.91 5.22 -1.71
C GLY A 61 8.52 3.77 -1.45
N SER A 62 9.39 2.83 -1.82
CA SER A 62 9.18 1.40 -1.58
C SER A 62 10.07 0.89 -0.45
N TYR A 63 9.51 -0.03 0.34
CA TYR A 63 10.15 -0.56 1.54
C TYR A 63 9.97 -2.07 1.60
N ARG A 64 11.03 -2.78 1.95
CA ARG A 64 10.96 -4.17 2.39
C ARG A 64 10.33 -4.18 3.79
N TYR A 65 9.17 -4.79 3.91
CA TYR A 65 8.26 -4.70 5.03
C TYR A 65 8.07 -6.08 5.66
N LYS A 66 8.11 -6.14 6.99
CA LYS A 66 7.78 -7.34 7.76
C LYS A 66 6.87 -6.97 8.92
N SER A 67 5.73 -7.64 9.04
CA SER A 67 4.80 -7.44 10.15
C SER A 67 5.32 -8.16 11.41
N ALA A 68 5.10 -7.56 12.58
CA ALA A 68 5.38 -8.16 13.87
C ALA A 68 4.33 -9.18 14.30
N GLU A 69 3.10 -9.03 13.80
CA GLU A 69 1.96 -9.85 14.18
C GLU A 69 1.59 -10.75 13.00
N GLY A 70 2.20 -11.94 12.92
CA GLY A 70 1.77 -13.07 12.09
C GLY A 70 1.25 -12.75 10.68
N LYS A 71 0.21 -13.50 10.25
CA LYS A 71 -0.41 -13.32 8.93
C LYS A 71 -1.26 -12.06 8.95
N MET A 72 -1.01 -11.15 8.00
CA MET A 72 -1.87 -9.99 7.81
C MET A 72 -3.30 -10.41 7.44
N LYS A 73 -4.28 -9.75 8.06
CA LYS A 73 -5.67 -9.81 7.64
C LYS A 73 -5.80 -9.37 6.18
N LYS A 74 -6.76 -9.94 5.47
CA LYS A 74 -7.01 -9.66 4.04
C LYS A 74 -8.39 -9.01 3.88
N GLY A 75 -8.60 -8.29 2.78
CA GLY A 75 -9.89 -7.72 2.43
C GLY A 75 -10.35 -6.61 3.39
N PHE A 76 -11.66 -6.52 3.58
CA PHE A 76 -12.31 -5.47 4.38
C PHE A 76 -11.87 -5.49 5.86
N ASP A 77 -11.60 -6.67 6.44
CA ASP A 77 -11.12 -6.81 7.81
C ASP A 77 -9.74 -6.16 8.02
N ALA A 78 -8.93 -6.09 6.98
CA ALA A 78 -7.64 -5.41 7.01
C ALA A 78 -7.78 -3.88 7.01
N TRP A 79 -8.87 -3.36 6.44
CA TRP A 79 -9.14 -1.93 6.36
C TRP A 79 -9.62 -1.35 7.69
N LEU A 80 -10.43 -2.13 8.45
CA LEU A 80 -10.96 -1.71 9.76
C LEU A 80 -10.04 -2.06 10.95
N SER A 81 -9.02 -2.89 10.75
CA SER A 81 -8.16 -3.30 11.86
C SER A 81 -7.04 -2.29 12.12
N PRO A 82 -6.64 -2.07 13.40
CA PRO A 82 -5.43 -1.33 13.70
C PRO A 82 -4.23 -1.98 13.02
N LYS A 83 -3.34 -1.14 12.48
CA LYS A 83 -2.17 -1.64 11.74
C LYS A 83 -1.20 -2.28 12.74
N PRO A 84 -0.76 -3.53 12.48
CA PRO A 84 0.16 -4.21 13.39
C PRO A 84 1.50 -3.48 13.43
N ARG A 85 2.27 -3.70 14.51
CA ARG A 85 3.67 -3.25 14.53
C ARG A 85 4.43 -3.88 13.36
N PHE A 86 5.44 -3.19 12.86
CA PHE A 86 6.19 -3.65 11.69
C PHE A 86 7.63 -3.16 11.72
N TRP A 87 8.46 -3.83 10.92
CA TRP A 87 9.79 -3.39 10.55
C TRP A 87 9.84 -3.10 9.06
N ALA A 88 10.55 -2.05 8.67
CA ALA A 88 10.65 -1.63 7.28
C ALA A 88 12.06 -1.12 6.96
N ARG A 89 12.54 -1.43 5.76
CA ARG A 89 13.84 -1.02 5.21
C ARG A 89 13.65 -0.45 3.81
N LYS A 90 14.19 0.73 3.51
CA LYS A 90 14.00 1.38 2.20
C LYS A 90 14.71 0.58 1.10
N THR A 91 14.01 0.37 -0.01
CA THR A 91 14.50 -0.36 -1.18
C THR A 91 14.26 0.45 -2.46
N ALA A 92 14.68 -0.08 -3.62
CA ALA A 92 14.44 0.54 -4.91
C ALA A 92 12.93 0.70 -5.16
N LEU A 93 12.54 1.78 -5.84
CA LEU A 93 11.14 2.05 -6.12
C LEU A 93 10.54 0.94 -7.00
N HIS A 94 9.49 0.29 -6.52
CA HIS A 94 8.83 -0.77 -7.25
C HIS A 94 7.80 -0.20 -8.24
N GLY A 95 8.29 0.30 -9.38
CA GLY A 95 7.49 1.05 -10.37
C GLY A 95 6.24 0.32 -10.88
N LYS A 96 6.31 -1.00 -11.06
CA LYS A 96 5.15 -1.82 -11.47
C LYS A 96 4.00 -1.71 -10.47
N GLN A 97 4.32 -1.68 -9.17
CA GLN A 97 3.31 -1.57 -8.12
C GLN A 97 2.68 -0.18 -8.11
N VAL A 98 3.49 0.87 -8.29
CA VAL A 98 3.03 2.26 -8.44
C VAL A 98 2.06 2.39 -9.62
N LEU A 99 2.46 1.87 -10.77
CA LEU A 99 1.66 1.92 -11.99
C LEU A 99 0.34 1.16 -11.83
N THR A 100 0.38 -0.06 -11.26
CA THR A 100 -0.83 -0.85 -11.01
C THR A 100 -1.80 -0.10 -10.09
N THR A 101 -1.30 0.53 -9.01
CA THR A 101 -2.14 1.31 -8.10
C THR A 101 -2.84 2.47 -8.81
N PHE A 102 -2.11 3.23 -9.65
CA PHE A 102 -2.73 4.31 -10.43
C PHE A 102 -3.71 3.80 -11.48
N ALA A 103 -3.41 2.70 -12.16
CA ALA A 103 -4.31 2.10 -13.15
C ALA A 103 -5.65 1.69 -12.51
N ILE A 104 -5.61 1.08 -11.32
CA ILE A 104 -6.82 0.74 -10.57
C ILE A 104 -7.60 2.01 -10.19
N GLY A 105 -6.92 3.04 -9.69
CA GLY A 105 -7.54 4.31 -9.34
C GLY A 105 -8.25 4.98 -10.52
N LEU A 106 -7.58 5.06 -11.67
CA LEU A 106 -8.14 5.62 -12.90
C LEU A 106 -9.34 4.79 -13.40
N GLY A 107 -9.26 3.46 -13.33
CA GLY A 107 -10.38 2.58 -13.67
C GLY A 107 -11.61 2.84 -12.80
N MET A 108 -11.43 3.01 -11.49
CA MET A 108 -12.52 3.35 -10.57
C MET A 108 -13.16 4.71 -10.89
N VAL A 109 -12.34 5.73 -11.19
CA VAL A 109 -12.84 7.07 -11.57
C VAL A 109 -13.64 6.99 -12.86
N ALA A 110 -13.15 6.26 -13.88
CA ALA A 110 -13.86 6.08 -15.14
C ALA A 110 -15.21 5.36 -14.96
N LEU A 111 -15.24 4.32 -14.13
CA LEU A 111 -16.47 3.58 -13.82
C LEU A 111 -17.51 4.47 -13.12
N LEU A 112 -17.11 5.18 -12.05
CA LEU A 112 -18.02 6.05 -11.29
C LEU A 112 -18.48 7.24 -12.13
N GLY A 113 -17.57 7.87 -12.89
CA GLY A 113 -17.90 8.97 -13.79
C GLY A 113 -18.84 8.54 -14.91
N GLY A 114 -18.61 7.37 -15.50
CA GLY A 114 -19.50 6.79 -16.51
C GLY A 114 -20.88 6.47 -15.95
N ALA A 115 -20.96 5.86 -14.77
CA ALA A 115 -22.24 5.59 -14.10
C ALA A 115 -22.99 6.88 -13.76
N TYR A 116 -22.30 7.90 -13.26
CA TYR A 116 -22.89 9.22 -12.98
C TYR A 116 -23.41 9.88 -14.25
N TYR A 117 -22.63 9.85 -15.34
CA TYR A 117 -23.06 10.36 -16.63
C TYR A 117 -24.35 9.68 -17.11
N VAL A 118 -24.39 8.34 -17.08
CA VAL A 118 -25.59 7.58 -17.45
C VAL A 118 -26.79 7.95 -16.58
N TYR A 119 -26.59 8.05 -15.26
CA TYR A 119 -27.64 8.45 -14.32
C TYR A 119 -28.20 9.86 -14.64
N VAL A 120 -27.33 10.83 -14.86
CA VAL A 120 -27.74 12.21 -15.17
C VAL A 120 -28.45 12.30 -16.52
N THR A 121 -27.96 11.60 -17.53
CA THR A 121 -28.46 11.71 -18.90
C THR A 121 -29.72 10.90 -19.17
N PHE A 122 -29.93 9.76 -18.49
CA PHE A 122 -31.03 8.84 -18.81
C PHE A 122 -32.04 8.64 -17.69
N ILE A 123 -31.63 8.76 -16.43
CA ILE A 123 -32.50 8.48 -15.29
C ILE A 123 -33.09 9.76 -14.72
N LYS A 124 -32.26 10.78 -14.49
CA LYS A 124 -32.70 12.03 -13.85
C LYS A 124 -33.49 12.97 -14.77
N THR A 125 -33.22 12.92 -16.07
CA THR A 125 -33.85 13.75 -17.11
C THR A 125 -35.15 13.16 -17.67
N ARG A 126 -35.54 11.95 -17.24
CA ARG A 126 -36.87 11.38 -17.48
C ARG A 126 -37.76 11.60 -16.26
#